data_AF-A0A2E9PKR0-F1
#
_entry.id   AF-A0A2E9PKR0-F1
#
_cell.length_a   1.000
_cell.length_b   1.000
_cell.length_c   1.000
_cell.angle_alpha   90.00
_cell.angle_beta   90.00
_cell.angle_gamma   90.00
#
_symmetry.space_group_name_H-M   'P 1'
#
loop_
_entity.id
_entity.type
_entity.pdbx_description
1 polymer ?
#
loop_
_entity_poly.entity_id
_entity_poly.type
_entity_poly.pdbx_seq_one_letter_code
_entity_poly.pdbx_strand_id
1 'polypeptide(L)'
;MPKARKSQISLLDTPYYHCVSRCVRRAFLCGEEDGKSFEHRRYWVEDRIHVLSDVFAIDVCAYAVMSNHTHVVLHVAKDKADILTTEEVIQRWHRLYKGTLLTQRYLSPELRKDFHEAEIKTVEATAGIWRKRLYDISWFMRALNEYIARAANKEDDCTG
;
A
#
# COMPACT_ATOMS: atom_id res chain seq x y z
N MET A 1 -0.81 -25.94 -12.07
CA MET A 1 -1.45 -24.66 -12.50
C MET A 1 -1.21 -23.60 -11.44
N PRO A 2 -0.95 -22.33 -11.81
CA PRO A 2 -0.88 -21.25 -10.83
C PRO A 2 -2.23 -21.10 -10.11
N LYS A 3 -2.22 -21.06 -8.78
CA LYS A 3 -3.41 -20.77 -7.96
C LYS A 3 -3.66 -19.27 -7.92
N ALA A 4 -4.92 -18.86 -7.86
CA ALA A 4 -5.25 -17.46 -7.64
C ALA A 4 -4.68 -16.97 -6.30
N ARG A 5 -4.17 -15.74 -6.22
CA ARG A 5 -3.55 -15.21 -4.98
C ARG A 5 -4.45 -15.34 -3.75
N LYS A 6 -5.77 -15.16 -3.91
CA LYS A 6 -6.76 -15.33 -2.84
C LYS A 6 -6.81 -16.73 -2.23
N SER A 7 -6.32 -17.75 -2.95
CA SER A 7 -6.19 -19.13 -2.46
C SER A 7 -4.76 -19.51 -2.09
N GLN A 8 -3.85 -18.54 -2.07
CA GLN A 8 -2.46 -18.70 -1.63
C GLN A 8 -2.18 -18.00 -0.29
N ILE A 9 -3.09 -17.14 0.18
CA ILE A 9 -2.97 -16.41 1.44
C ILE A 9 -4.00 -16.96 2.43
N SER A 10 -3.51 -17.44 3.57
CA SER A 10 -4.29 -17.95 4.69
C SER A 10 -3.68 -17.46 6.00
N LEU A 11 -4.31 -16.45 6.61
CA LEU A 11 -3.87 -15.92 7.90
C LEU A 11 -4.08 -16.91 9.06
N LEU A 12 -4.87 -17.98 8.84
CA LEU A 12 -5.01 -19.08 9.78
C LEU A 12 -3.76 -19.97 9.81
N ASP A 13 -3.11 -20.16 8.65
CA ASP A 13 -1.93 -21.03 8.53
C ASP A 13 -0.65 -20.27 8.90
N THR A 14 -0.51 -19.03 8.41
CA THR A 14 0.63 -18.16 8.74
C THR A 14 0.32 -16.68 8.47
N PRO A 15 0.80 -15.76 9.33
CA PRO A 15 0.77 -14.33 9.05
C PRO A 15 1.97 -13.86 8.20
N TYR A 16 2.95 -14.72 7.91
CA TYR A 16 4.19 -14.35 7.21
C TYR A 16 4.17 -14.72 5.73
N TYR A 17 4.55 -13.78 4.86
CA TYR A 17 4.57 -13.98 3.41
C TYR A 17 5.78 -13.33 2.75
N HIS A 18 6.42 -14.07 1.84
CA HIS A 18 7.43 -13.53 0.94
C HIS A 18 6.80 -13.10 -0.38
N CYS A 19 6.83 -11.80 -0.65
CA CYS A 19 6.30 -11.22 -1.87
C CYS A 19 7.44 -10.82 -2.81
N VAL A 20 7.25 -11.08 -4.10
CA VAL A 20 8.19 -10.71 -5.15
C VAL A 20 7.46 -9.96 -6.25
N SER A 21 8.01 -8.82 -6.67
CA SER A 21 7.50 -8.04 -7.81
C SER A 21 8.63 -7.81 -8.80
N ARG A 22 8.46 -8.23 -10.04
CA ARG A 22 9.47 -8.06 -11.10
C ARG A 22 9.02 -7.02 -12.10
N CYS A 23 9.96 -6.21 -12.59
CA CYS A 23 9.73 -5.38 -13.76
C CYS A 23 9.42 -6.27 -14.97
N VAL A 24 8.50 -5.80 -15.81
CA VAL A 24 8.16 -6.43 -17.08
C VAL A 24 8.88 -5.73 -18.23
N ARG A 25 8.91 -6.35 -19.41
CA ARG A 25 9.52 -5.78 -20.64
C ARG A 25 11.02 -5.46 -20.52
N ARG A 26 11.75 -6.20 -19.68
CA ARG A 26 13.19 -5.98 -19.41
C ARG A 26 13.51 -4.59 -18.86
N ALA A 27 12.53 -3.86 -18.33
CA ALA A 27 12.77 -2.57 -17.70
C ALA A 27 13.63 -2.73 -16.44
N PHE A 28 14.52 -1.78 -16.21
CA PHE A 28 15.27 -1.65 -14.96
C PHE A 28 14.48 -0.87 -13.92
N LEU A 29 14.47 -1.40 -12.70
CA LEU A 29 13.97 -0.73 -11.50
C LEU A 29 14.99 0.29 -10.96
N CYS A 30 16.26 -0.12 -10.90
CA CYS A 30 17.40 0.68 -10.46
C CYS A 30 18.71 0.05 -10.97
N GLY A 31 19.85 0.70 -10.76
CA GLY A 31 21.15 0.24 -11.26
C GLY A 31 21.55 0.94 -12.56
N GLU A 32 22.56 0.43 -13.25
CA GLU A 32 23.09 1.05 -14.46
C GLU A 32 22.64 0.31 -15.72
N GLU A 33 22.15 1.05 -16.71
CA GLU A 33 21.77 0.56 -18.03
C GLU A 33 22.24 1.57 -19.09
N ASP A 34 22.92 1.08 -20.14
CA ASP A 34 23.43 1.91 -21.25
C ASP A 34 24.23 3.15 -20.83
N GLY A 35 25.01 3.05 -19.74
CA GLY A 35 25.81 4.14 -19.18
C GLY A 35 25.01 5.20 -18.41
N LYS A 36 23.69 4.99 -18.22
CA LYS A 36 22.83 5.81 -17.37
C LYS A 36 22.57 5.09 -16.05
N SER A 37 22.83 5.78 -14.95
CA SER A 37 22.53 5.26 -13.61
C SER A 37 21.12 5.63 -13.17
N PHE A 38 20.37 4.62 -12.73
CA PHE A 38 19.08 4.69 -12.08
C PHE A 38 19.15 4.22 -10.62
N GLU A 39 20.35 4.16 -10.05
CA GLU A 39 20.58 3.66 -8.69
C GLU A 39 19.80 4.45 -7.64
N HIS A 40 19.58 5.75 -7.88
CA HIS A 40 18.79 6.62 -7.01
C HIS A 40 17.35 6.12 -6.82
N ARG A 41 16.78 5.40 -7.80
CA ARG A 41 15.44 4.81 -7.70
C ARG A 41 15.34 3.78 -6.59
N ARG A 42 16.46 3.14 -6.18
CA ARG A 42 16.47 2.21 -5.06
C ARG A 42 15.95 2.88 -3.79
N TYR A 43 16.45 4.06 -3.47
CA TYR A 43 16.04 4.80 -2.28
C TYR A 43 14.54 5.13 -2.30
N TRP A 44 13.98 5.47 -3.46
CA TRP A 44 12.53 5.72 -3.59
C TRP A 44 11.69 4.49 -3.25
N VAL A 45 12.15 3.32 -3.68
CA VAL A 45 11.49 2.05 -3.40
C VAL A 45 11.57 1.73 -1.91
N GLU A 46 12.75 1.89 -1.30
CA GLU A 46 12.98 1.63 0.12
C GLU A 46 12.16 2.57 1.01
N ASP A 47 12.20 3.88 0.77
CA ASP A 47 11.39 4.87 1.47
C ASP A 47 9.90 4.57 1.33
N ARG A 48 9.47 4.15 0.14
CA ARG A 48 8.07 3.77 -0.09
C ARG A 48 7.68 2.55 0.73
N ILE A 49 8.54 1.54 0.86
CA ILE A 49 8.28 0.35 1.69
C ILE A 49 8.05 0.78 3.16
N HIS A 50 8.89 1.66 3.69
CA HIS A 50 8.76 2.18 5.07
C HIS A 50 7.47 3.01 5.26
N VAL A 51 7.15 3.90 4.32
CA VAL A 51 5.89 4.65 4.37
C VAL A 51 4.69 3.70 4.37
N LEU A 52 4.73 2.62 3.58
CA LEU A 52 3.65 1.64 3.55
C LEU A 52 3.55 0.82 4.84
N SER A 53 4.67 0.45 5.48
CA SER A 53 4.63 -0.24 6.78
C SER A 53 4.05 0.62 7.89
N ASP A 54 4.22 1.94 7.83
CA ASP A 54 3.60 2.86 8.79
C ASP A 54 2.10 3.00 8.59
N VAL A 55 1.64 2.96 7.33
CA VAL A 55 0.23 3.15 6.98
C VAL A 55 -0.57 1.87 7.19
N PHE A 56 -0.08 0.76 6.65
CA PHE A 56 -0.75 -0.54 6.72
C PHE A 56 -0.58 -1.17 8.10
N ALA A 57 -1.47 -2.09 8.44
CA ALA A 57 -1.30 -3.03 9.54
C ALA A 57 -0.54 -4.27 9.06
N ILE A 58 0.59 -4.03 8.40
CA ILE A 58 1.50 -5.05 7.86
C ILE A 58 2.92 -4.60 8.18
N ASP A 59 3.62 -5.40 8.96
CA ASP A 59 5.01 -5.16 9.29
C ASP A 59 5.90 -5.69 8.16
N VAL A 60 7.00 -4.97 7.88
CA VAL A 60 8.02 -5.42 6.93
C VAL A 60 9.17 -6.04 7.72
N CYS A 61 9.31 -7.36 7.64
CA CYS A 61 10.35 -8.11 8.36
C CYS A 61 11.72 -7.99 7.66
N ALA A 62 11.72 -7.96 6.33
CA ALA A 62 12.90 -7.81 5.51
C ALA A 62 12.51 -7.34 4.11
N TYR A 63 13.42 -6.68 3.39
CA TYR A 63 13.26 -6.36 1.99
C TYR A 63 14.59 -6.38 1.25
N ALA A 64 14.53 -6.53 -0.07
CA ALA A 64 15.67 -6.33 -0.97
C ALA A 64 15.17 -5.69 -2.26
N VAL A 65 15.86 -4.64 -2.71
CA VAL A 65 15.56 -3.94 -3.97
C VAL A 65 16.69 -4.22 -4.96
N MET A 66 16.39 -5.11 -5.90
CA MET A 66 17.29 -5.53 -6.96
C MET A 66 17.07 -4.66 -8.20
N SER A 67 18.01 -4.75 -9.15
CA SER A 67 17.96 -3.93 -10.37
C SER A 67 16.71 -4.11 -11.22
N ASN A 68 16.00 -5.23 -11.13
CA ASN A 68 14.80 -5.52 -11.92
C ASN A 68 13.64 -6.13 -11.12
N HIS A 69 13.75 -6.20 -9.79
CA HIS A 69 12.69 -6.73 -8.95
C HIS A 69 12.84 -6.34 -7.47
N THR A 70 11.75 -6.48 -6.72
CA THR A 70 11.74 -6.33 -5.27
C THR A 70 11.39 -7.65 -4.60
N HIS A 71 11.99 -7.88 -3.44
CA HIS A 71 11.58 -8.88 -2.46
C HIS A 71 11.14 -8.16 -1.19
N VAL A 72 9.99 -8.53 -0.64
CA VAL A 72 9.50 -8.01 0.63
C VAL A 72 8.94 -9.17 1.46
N VAL A 73 9.44 -9.34 2.68
CA VAL A 73 8.93 -10.29 3.67
C VAL A 73 7.99 -9.53 4.59
N LEU A 74 6.72 -9.92 4.59
CA LEU A 74 5.63 -9.24 5.27
C LEU A 74 5.12 -10.09 6.43
N HIS A 75 4.71 -9.42 7.50
CA HIS A 75 3.93 -9.98 8.60
C HIS A 75 2.59 -9.25 8.68
N VAL A 76 1.49 -9.98 8.46
CA VAL A 76 0.14 -9.40 8.49
C VAL A 76 -0.36 -9.32 9.93
N ALA A 77 -0.33 -8.11 10.50
CA ALA A 77 -0.76 -7.84 11.86
C ALA A 77 -2.25 -7.47 11.91
N LYS A 78 -3.14 -8.42 11.56
CA LYS A 78 -4.60 -8.19 11.49
C LYS A 78 -5.17 -7.57 12.77
N ASP A 79 -4.70 -8.01 13.93
CA ASP A 79 -5.17 -7.50 15.22
C ASP A 79 -4.89 -5.99 15.38
N LYS A 80 -3.78 -5.49 14.83
CA LYS A 80 -3.49 -4.04 14.80
C LYS A 80 -4.54 -3.28 13.99
N ALA A 81 -5.08 -3.86 12.92
CA ALA A 81 -6.14 -3.23 12.13
C ALA A 81 -7.50 -3.28 12.83
N ASP A 82 -7.81 -4.39 13.51
CA ASP A 82 -9.10 -4.61 14.15
C ASP A 82 -9.37 -3.64 15.31
N ILE A 83 -8.31 -3.20 16.01
CA ILE A 83 -8.42 -2.21 17.09
C ILE A 83 -8.49 -0.75 16.60
N LEU A 84 -8.22 -0.47 15.32
CA LEU A 84 -8.25 0.89 14.80
C LEU A 84 -9.67 1.44 14.82
N THR A 85 -9.82 2.64 15.37
CA THR A 85 -11.05 3.43 15.26
C THR A 85 -11.33 3.81 13.80
N THR A 86 -12.59 4.17 13.51
CA THR A 86 -12.98 4.67 12.17
C THR A 86 -12.12 5.85 11.74
N GLU A 87 -11.81 6.76 12.66
CA GLU A 87 -10.99 7.93 12.41
C GLU A 87 -9.55 7.56 12.04
N GLU A 88 -8.89 6.69 12.81
CA GLU A 88 -7.52 6.25 12.53
C GLU A 88 -7.41 5.51 11.19
N VAL A 89 -8.42 4.70 10.83
CA VAL A 89 -8.47 4.04 9.52
C VAL A 89 -8.52 5.07 8.39
N ILE A 90 -9.35 6.10 8.53
CA ILE A 90 -9.49 7.16 7.52
C ILE A 90 -8.18 7.96 7.43
N GLN A 91 -7.60 8.36 8.56
CA GLN A 91 -6.33 9.09 8.61
C GLN A 91 -5.20 8.30 7.93
N ARG A 92 -5.04 7.01 8.27
CA ARG A 92 -4.07 6.11 7.62
C ARG A 92 -4.32 6.03 6.11
N TRP A 93 -5.56 5.81 5.70
CA TRP A 93 -5.92 5.73 4.27
C TRP A 93 -5.61 7.03 3.52
N HIS A 94 -5.87 8.18 4.15
CA HIS A 94 -5.64 9.51 3.58
C HIS A 94 -4.17 9.85 3.36
N ARG A 95 -3.24 9.17 4.07
CA ARG A 95 -1.79 9.29 3.79
C ARG A 95 -1.39 8.77 2.41
N LEU A 96 -2.18 7.89 1.81
CA LEU A 96 -1.87 7.26 0.50
C LEU A 96 -2.83 7.67 -0.60
N TYR A 97 -4.09 7.96 -0.25
CA TYR A 97 -5.16 8.23 -1.19
C TYR A 97 -5.95 9.45 -0.76
N LYS A 98 -6.45 10.24 -1.70
CA LYS A 98 -7.22 11.46 -1.37
C LYS A 98 -8.49 11.19 -0.54
N GLY A 99 -9.06 9.98 -0.62
CA GLY A 99 -10.34 9.64 0.01
C GLY A 99 -11.53 10.33 -0.65
N THR A 100 -12.68 10.35 0.02
CA THR A 100 -13.90 11.04 -0.44
C THR A 100 -14.10 12.35 0.34
N LEU A 101 -14.86 13.29 -0.23
CA LEU A 101 -15.24 14.53 0.46
C LEU A 101 -15.91 14.23 1.81
N LEU A 102 -16.75 13.19 1.87
CA LEU A 102 -17.42 12.78 3.10
C LEU A 102 -16.41 12.33 4.18
N THR A 103 -15.42 11.51 3.81
CA THR A 103 -14.38 11.09 4.77
C THR A 103 -13.46 12.22 5.19
N GLN A 104 -13.21 13.22 4.33
CA GLN A 104 -12.44 14.41 4.68
C GLN A 104 -13.20 15.30 5.66
N ARG A 105 -14.50 15.54 5.42
CA ARG A 105 -15.38 16.25 6.34
C ARG A 105 -15.47 15.53 7.69
N TYR A 106 -15.51 14.20 7.70
CA TYR A 106 -15.54 13.41 8.94
C TYR A 106 -14.29 13.60 9.81
N LEU A 107 -13.11 13.87 9.22
CA LEU A 107 -11.90 14.17 9.98
C LEU A 107 -11.86 15.60 10.55
N SER A 108 -12.79 16.48 10.16
CA SER A 108 -12.92 17.82 10.74
C SER A 108 -13.99 17.80 11.84
N PRO A 109 -13.63 18.04 13.11
CA PRO A 109 -14.60 18.07 14.21
C PRO A 109 -15.75 19.06 13.98
N GLU A 110 -15.46 20.21 13.37
CA GLU A 110 -16.41 21.27 13.07
C GLU A 110 -17.44 20.80 12.04
N LEU A 111 -16.97 20.20 10.94
CA LEU A 111 -17.85 19.72 9.87
C LEU A 111 -18.57 18.43 10.24
N ARG A 112 -17.98 17.60 11.12
CA ARG A 112 -18.55 16.35 11.59
C ARG A 112 -19.78 16.56 12.49
N LYS A 113 -19.87 17.69 13.20
CA LYS A 113 -21.04 18.03 14.05
C LYS A 113 -22.35 18.07 13.27
N ASP A 114 -22.27 18.45 11.99
CA ASP A 114 -23.44 18.58 11.11
C ASP A 114 -23.80 17.26 10.39
N PHE A 115 -23.14 16.15 10.72
CA PHE A 115 -23.40 14.88 10.05
C PHE A 115 -24.73 14.28 10.49
N HIS A 116 -25.53 13.86 9.52
CA HIS A 116 -26.68 13.01 9.79
C HIS A 116 -26.27 11.55 10.00
N GLU A 117 -27.13 10.76 10.63
CA GLU A 117 -26.87 9.35 10.92
C GLU A 117 -26.52 8.53 9.66
N ALA A 118 -27.16 8.85 8.52
CA ALA A 118 -26.87 8.20 7.24
C ALA A 118 -25.45 8.50 6.72
N GLU A 119 -24.97 9.73 6.92
CA GLU A 119 -23.59 10.12 6.57
C GLU A 119 -22.58 9.38 7.45
N ILE A 120 -22.82 9.29 8.76
CA ILE A 120 -21.98 8.55 9.70
C ILE A 120 -21.90 7.07 9.31
N LYS A 121 -23.04 6.42 9.07
CA LYS A 121 -23.10 5.01 8.64
C LYS A 121 -22.34 4.78 7.33
N THR A 122 -22.41 5.72 6.39
CA THR A 122 -21.68 5.64 5.12
C THR A 122 -20.17 5.72 5.35
N VAL A 123 -19.72 6.60 6.24
CA VAL A 123 -18.29 6.70 6.60
C VAL A 123 -17.80 5.44 7.29
N GLU A 124 -18.55 4.91 8.26
CA GLU A 124 -18.20 3.69 8.98
C GLU A 124 -18.13 2.47 8.06
N ALA A 125 -19.08 2.33 7.13
CA ALA A 125 -19.05 1.29 6.11
C ALA A 125 -17.81 1.43 5.19
N THR A 126 -17.50 2.66 4.77
CA THR A 126 -16.31 2.96 3.95
C THR A 126 -15.03 2.62 4.70
N ALA A 127 -14.91 3.04 5.96
CA ALA A 127 -13.77 2.73 6.81
C ALA A 127 -13.67 1.23 7.09
N GLY A 128 -14.79 0.51 7.24
CA GLY A 128 -14.80 -0.95 7.35
C GLY A 128 -14.15 -1.64 6.15
N ILE A 129 -14.40 -1.14 4.93
CA ILE A 129 -13.73 -1.62 3.72
C ILE A 129 -12.23 -1.29 3.77
N TRP A 130 -11.86 -0.07 4.12
CA TRP A 130 -10.45 0.34 4.17
C TRP A 130 -9.66 -0.39 5.25
N ARG A 131 -10.25 -0.66 6.41
CA ARG A 131 -9.65 -1.48 7.48
C ARG A 131 -9.23 -2.85 6.95
N LYS A 132 -10.11 -3.52 6.19
CA LYS A 132 -9.78 -4.79 5.53
C LYS A 132 -8.61 -4.67 4.56
N ARG A 133 -8.53 -3.55 3.83
CA ARG A 133 -7.43 -3.28 2.90
C ARG A 133 -6.11 -2.99 3.60
N LEU A 134 -6.14 -2.37 4.79
CA LEU A 134 -4.94 -2.03 5.55
C LEU A 134 -4.17 -3.26 6.05
N TYR A 135 -4.77 -4.46 6.09
CA TYR A 135 -4.04 -5.72 6.35
C TYR A 135 -4.02 -6.66 5.14
N ASP A 136 -4.36 -6.17 3.94
CA ASP A 136 -4.37 -6.96 2.72
C ASP A 136 -3.04 -6.82 1.95
N ILE A 137 -2.32 -7.92 1.80
CA ILE A 137 -1.04 -8.00 1.09
C ILE A 137 -1.15 -7.52 -0.36
N SER A 138 -2.26 -7.82 -1.05
CA SER A 138 -2.44 -7.39 -2.44
C SER A 138 -2.61 -5.87 -2.52
N TRP A 139 -3.25 -5.25 -1.53
CA TRP A 139 -3.31 -3.78 -1.43
C TRP A 139 -1.97 -3.15 -1.11
N PHE A 140 -1.19 -3.75 -0.21
CA PHE A 140 0.17 -3.31 0.08
C PHE A 140 1.05 -3.36 -1.18
N MET A 141 1.09 -4.51 -1.84
CA MET A 141 1.88 -4.70 -3.06
C MET A 141 1.40 -3.81 -4.21
N ARG A 142 0.09 -3.56 -4.32
CA ARG A 142 -0.45 -2.59 -5.29
C ARG A 142 0.06 -1.19 -5.00
N ALA A 143 -0.02 -0.72 -3.76
CA ALA A 143 0.40 0.63 -3.37
C ALA A 143 1.91 0.86 -3.54
N LEU A 144 2.71 -0.20 -3.44
CA LEU A 144 4.14 -0.20 -3.74
C LEU A 144 4.37 -0.14 -5.27
N ASN A 145 3.84 -1.11 -6.00
CA ASN A 145 4.09 -1.24 -7.44
C ASN A 145 3.56 -0.05 -8.25
N GLU A 146 2.39 0.49 -7.88
CA GLU A 146 1.81 1.65 -8.55
C GLU A 146 2.67 2.91 -8.35
N TYR A 147 3.23 3.10 -7.14
CA TYR A 147 4.12 4.23 -6.87
C TYR A 147 5.39 4.13 -7.71
N ILE A 148 6.02 2.95 -7.73
CA ILE A 148 7.24 2.68 -8.51
C ILE A 148 6.98 2.97 -9.99
N ALA A 149 5.90 2.40 -10.55
CA ALA A 149 5.57 2.57 -11.96
C ALA A 149 5.34 4.05 -12.31
N ARG A 150 4.55 4.78 -11.51
CA ARG A 150 4.29 6.21 -11.75
C ARG A 150 5.55 7.06 -11.64
N ALA A 151 6.42 6.79 -10.66
CA ALA A 151 7.66 7.54 -10.47
C ALA A 151 8.65 7.31 -11.63
N ALA A 152 8.85 6.05 -12.02
CA ALA A 152 9.69 5.69 -13.16
C ALA A 152 9.14 6.27 -14.47
N ASN A 153 7.84 6.08 -14.74
CA ASN A 153 7.21 6.59 -15.96
C ASN A 153 7.28 8.12 -16.05
N LYS A 154 7.19 8.83 -14.93
CA LYS A 154 7.36 10.29 -14.89
C LYS A 154 8.81 10.70 -15.17
N GLU A 155 9.81 10.00 -14.64
CA GLU A 155 11.22 10.26 -14.93
C GLU A 155 11.58 9.95 -16.39
N ASP A 156 10.98 8.89 -16.94
CA ASP A 156 11.25 8.40 -18.29
C ASP A 156 10.33 9.00 -19.37
N ASP A 157 9.49 9.98 -19.00
CA ASP A 157 8.48 10.61 -19.87
C ASP A 157 7.60 9.61 -20.64
N CYS A 158 7.21 8.53 -19.94
CA CYS A 158 6.40 7.44 -20.45
C CYS A 158 4.96 7.52 -19.91
N THR A 159 3.98 7.01 -20.68
CA THR A 159 2.55 7.07 -20.34
C THR A 159 1.96 5.76 -19.80
N GLY A 160 2.84 4.79 -19.48
CA GLY A 160 2.46 3.44 -19.04
C GLY A 160 1.85 3.33 -17.65
#